data_AF-A0A7Y0AW65-F1
#
_entry.id   AF-A0A7Y0AW65-F1
#
_cell.length_a   1.000
_cell.length_b   1.000
_cell.length_c   1.000
_cell.angle_alpha   90.00
_cell.angle_beta   90.00
_cell.angle_gamma   90.00
#
_symmetry.space_group_name_H-M   'P 1'
#
loop_
_entity.id
_entity.type
_entity.pdbx_description
1 polymer ?
#
loop_
_entity_poly.entity_id
_entity_poly.type
_entity_poly.pdbx_seq_one_letter_code
_entity_poly.pdbx_strand_id
1 'polypeptide(L)'
;MSRRVSAHALAFSALFLSLTHPAAADGAPVTMQSMRDFLKKKPGCLEFTDQCSICRRDGETVTCSTPSIACIKKDYACTKTDAE
;
A
#
# COMPACT_ATOMS: atom_id res chain seq x y z
N MET A 1 -56.31 18.95 -45.34
CA MET A 1 -55.91 18.27 -44.08
C MET A 1 -54.45 17.88 -44.18
N SER A 2 -53.58 18.64 -43.50
CA SER A 2 -52.12 18.50 -43.55
C SER A 2 -51.63 17.38 -42.63
N ARG A 3 -50.89 16.41 -43.16
CA ARG A 3 -49.98 15.58 -42.35
C ARG A 3 -48.56 16.12 -42.59
N ARG A 4 -48.06 16.89 -41.63
CA ARG A 4 -46.69 17.41 -41.64
C ARG A 4 -45.73 16.22 -41.48
N VAL A 5 -44.79 16.08 -42.40
CA VAL A 5 -43.62 15.20 -42.28
C VAL A 5 -42.80 15.74 -41.12
N SER A 6 -42.80 15.04 -39.98
CA SER A 6 -41.94 15.39 -38.86
C SER A 6 -40.65 14.60 -39.00
N ALA A 7 -39.68 15.22 -39.68
CA ALA A 7 -38.28 14.80 -39.68
C ALA A 7 -37.67 15.15 -38.32
N HIS A 8 -37.99 14.38 -37.28
CA HIS A 8 -37.32 14.50 -35.99
C HIS A 8 -36.81 13.15 -35.53
N ALA A 9 -35.52 12.99 -35.85
CA ALA A 9 -34.50 12.40 -34.99
C ALA A 9 -34.71 10.96 -34.53
N LEU A 10 -34.06 10.05 -35.25
CA LEU A 10 -33.50 8.83 -34.70
C LEU A 10 -32.63 9.18 -33.48
N ALA A 11 -33.17 9.06 -32.27
CA ALA A 11 -32.39 9.11 -31.04
C ALA A 11 -32.29 7.69 -30.48
N PHE A 12 -31.32 6.94 -31.02
CA PHE A 12 -30.81 5.70 -30.43
C PHE A 12 -30.13 6.06 -29.09
N SER A 13 -30.87 6.06 -27.99
CA SER A 13 -30.29 6.18 -26.64
C SER A 13 -30.28 4.80 -25.99
N ALA A 14 -29.53 3.88 -26.58
CA ALA A 14 -29.20 2.61 -25.98
C ALA A 14 -27.84 2.72 -25.26
N LEU A 15 -27.84 2.30 -24.00
CA LEU A 15 -26.70 1.65 -23.35
C LEU A 15 -25.43 2.49 -23.12
N PHE A 16 -25.38 3.21 -21.99
CA PHE A 16 -24.12 3.47 -21.30
C PHE A 16 -24.16 2.84 -19.90
N LEU A 17 -24.24 1.49 -19.90
CA LEU A 17 -23.99 0.68 -18.72
C LEU A 17 -22.47 0.43 -18.64
N SER A 18 -21.89 0.89 -17.54
CA SER A 18 -20.74 0.29 -16.86
C SER A 18 -19.37 0.39 -17.53
N LEU A 19 -18.54 1.34 -17.08
CA LEU A 19 -17.11 1.10 -16.86
C LEU A 19 -16.68 1.74 -15.52
N THR A 20 -17.27 1.26 -14.42
CA THR A 20 -16.61 1.35 -13.11
C THR A 20 -15.43 0.37 -13.14
N HIS A 21 -14.28 0.83 -13.62
CA HIS A 21 -13.04 0.10 -13.44
C HIS A 21 -12.65 0.21 -11.96
N PRO A 22 -12.60 -0.89 -11.20
CA PRO A 22 -11.82 -0.86 -9.98
C PRO A 22 -10.38 -0.62 -10.40
N ALA A 23 -9.79 0.50 -9.98
CA ALA A 23 -8.36 0.69 -10.06
C ALA A 23 -7.73 -0.41 -9.20
N ALA A 24 -7.35 -1.52 -9.83
CA ALA A 24 -6.48 -2.49 -9.20
C ALA A 24 -5.19 -1.73 -8.86
N ALA A 25 -4.95 -1.53 -7.57
CA ALA A 25 -3.65 -1.07 -7.11
C ALA A 25 -2.63 -2.09 -7.62
N ASP A 26 -1.77 -1.67 -8.55
CA ASP A 26 -0.63 -2.43 -9.06
C ASP A 26 0.37 -2.66 -7.92
N GLY A 27 0.04 -3.59 -7.04
CA GLY A 27 0.90 -4.06 -5.96
C GLY A 27 1.75 -5.20 -6.49
N ALA A 28 2.81 -4.88 -7.25
CA ALA A 28 3.85 -5.86 -7.52
C ALA A 28 4.35 -6.44 -6.17
N PRO A 29 4.60 -7.75 -6.06
CA PRO A 29 5.03 -8.36 -4.81
C PRO A 29 6.40 -7.79 -4.42
N VAL A 30 6.41 -6.88 -3.43
CA VAL A 30 7.64 -6.36 -2.85
C VAL A 30 8.25 -7.50 -2.02
N THR A 31 9.37 -8.04 -2.50
CA THR A 31 10.14 -9.02 -1.72
C THR A 31 10.81 -8.27 -0.58
N MET A 32 10.17 -8.27 0.59
CA MET A 32 10.72 -7.61 1.77
C MET A 32 11.74 -8.48 2.47
N GLN A 33 12.81 -7.86 2.98
CA GLN A 33 13.78 -8.54 3.83
C GLN A 33 13.12 -9.11 5.09
N SER A 34 13.50 -10.33 5.50
CA SER A 34 13.13 -10.89 6.80
C SER A 34 13.69 -10.06 7.95
N MET A 35 12.86 -9.74 8.95
CA MET A 35 13.27 -9.05 10.17
C MET A 35 14.44 -9.77 10.84
N ARG A 36 14.36 -11.09 10.97
CA ARG A 36 15.41 -11.88 11.64
C ARG A 36 16.76 -11.73 10.93
N ASP A 37 16.77 -11.72 9.60
CA ASP A 37 18.01 -11.61 8.84
C ASP A 37 18.56 -10.18 8.83
N PHE A 38 17.70 -9.17 8.87
CA PHE A 38 18.11 -7.78 9.12
C PHE A 38 18.82 -7.67 10.48
N LEU A 39 18.23 -8.20 11.55
CA LEU A 39 18.79 -8.11 12.90
C LEU A 39 20.10 -8.89 13.05
N LYS A 40 20.27 -10.04 12.39
CA LYS A 40 21.55 -10.75 12.30
C LYS A 40 22.66 -9.91 11.67
N LYS A 41 22.35 -9.16 10.61
CA LYS A 41 23.31 -8.26 9.94
C LYS A 41 23.60 -6.99 10.73
N LYS A 42 22.74 -6.63 11.68
CA LYS A 42 22.82 -5.42 12.51
C LYS A 42 22.75 -5.78 14.00
N PRO A 43 23.78 -6.46 14.55
CA PRO A 43 23.77 -6.95 15.93
C PRO A 43 23.64 -5.82 16.97
N GLY A 44 24.17 -4.63 16.69
CA GLY A 44 24.06 -3.46 17.58
C GLY A 44 22.78 -2.64 17.44
N CYS A 45 21.86 -3.01 16.55
CA CYS A 45 20.65 -2.21 16.34
C CYS A 45 19.62 -2.43 17.46
N LEU A 46 19.39 -1.40 18.27
CA LEU A 46 18.45 -1.39 19.39
C LEU A 46 17.06 -0.91 18.99
N GLU A 47 16.96 -0.04 17.98
CA GLU A 47 15.69 0.43 17.44
C GLU A 47 15.76 0.48 15.92
N PHE A 48 14.67 0.07 15.26
CA PHE A 48 14.56 0.03 13.81
C PHE A 48 13.11 0.24 13.37
N THR A 49 12.93 0.54 12.08
CA THR A 49 11.61 0.78 11.49
C THR A 49 11.51 0.17 10.10
N ASP A 50 10.32 -0.27 9.72
CA ASP A 50 9.93 -0.62 8.35
C ASP A 50 9.06 0.45 7.70
N GLN A 51 9.20 1.71 8.13
CA GLN A 51 8.36 2.86 7.82
C GLN A 51 6.95 2.83 8.47
N CYS A 52 6.44 1.66 8.89
CA CYS A 52 5.09 1.54 9.43
C CYS A 52 5.05 1.35 10.93
N SER A 53 6.02 0.61 11.47
CA SER A 53 6.19 0.38 12.89
C SER A 53 7.56 0.86 13.33
N ILE A 54 7.63 1.31 14.59
CA ILE A 54 8.89 1.44 15.31
C ILE A 54 9.04 0.18 16.16
N CYS A 55 10.15 -0.51 15.99
CA CYS A 55 10.47 -1.74 16.68
C CYS A 55 11.70 -1.54 17.58
N ARG A 56 11.61 -1.98 18.82
CA ARG A 56 12.72 -1.99 19.77
C ARG A 56 13.18 -3.42 20.03
N ARG A 57 14.50 -3.61 20.06
CA ARG A 57 15.13 -4.86 20.43
C ARG A 57 15.56 -4.79 21.89
N ASP A 58 15.11 -5.77 22.66
CA ASP A 58 15.44 -5.97 24.07
C ASP A 58 16.00 -7.40 24.22
N GLY A 59 17.31 -7.53 24.05
CA GLY A 59 17.98 -8.84 23.96
C GLY A 59 17.52 -9.64 22.75
N GLU A 60 16.93 -10.81 22.98
CA GLU A 60 16.36 -11.67 21.92
C GLU A 60 14.91 -11.30 21.55
N THR A 61 14.27 -10.43 22.33
CA THR A 61 12.88 -10.02 22.11
C THR A 61 12.82 -8.76 21.25
N VAL A 62 11.79 -8.69 20.40
CA VAL A 62 11.46 -7.50 19.61
C VAL A 62 10.03 -7.10 19.92
N THR A 63 9.83 -5.84 20.28
CA THR A 63 8.51 -5.24 20.47
C THR A 63 8.30 -4.14 19.45
N CYS A 64 7.19 -4.15 18.73
CA CYS A 64 6.87 -3.16 17.69
C CYS A 64 5.58 -2.40 18.01
N SER A 65 5.52 -1.14 17.60
CA SER A 65 4.30 -0.35 17.62
C SER A 65 3.26 -0.86 16.63
N THR A 66 1.98 -0.57 16.88
CA THR A 66 0.92 -0.79 15.90
C THR A 66 1.11 0.12 14.70
N PRO A 67 1.09 -0.40 13.46
CA PRO A 67 1.22 0.43 12.27
C PRO A 67 -0.03 1.31 12.06
N SER A 68 0.17 2.49 11.48
CA SER A 68 -0.95 3.38 11.10
C SER A 68 -1.69 2.86 9.87
N ILE A 69 -2.96 3.28 9.72
CA ILE A 69 -3.81 2.91 8.57
C ILE A 69 -3.14 3.41 7.27
N ALA A 70 -3.15 2.54 6.26
CA ALA A 70 -2.60 2.79 4.92
C ALA A 70 -1.07 2.96 4.83
N CYS A 71 -0.31 2.55 5.85
CA CYS A 71 1.15 2.54 5.71
C CYS A 71 1.64 1.43 4.78
N ILE A 72 2.56 1.77 3.88
CA ILE A 72 3.23 0.83 2.99
C ILE A 72 4.60 0.48 3.59
N LYS A 73 4.79 -0.80 3.89
CA LYS A 73 6.04 -1.30 4.49
C LYS A 73 7.21 -1.12 3.52
N LYS A 74 8.37 -0.76 4.06
CA LYS A 74 9.66 -0.67 3.35
C LYS A 74 10.69 -1.58 4.00
N ASP A 75 11.87 -1.63 3.40
CA ASP A 75 13.02 -2.30 4.01
C ASP A 75 13.33 -1.72 5.40
N TYR A 76 13.78 -2.61 6.29
CA TYR A 76 14.13 -2.23 7.65
C TYR A 76 15.31 -1.25 7.67
N ALA A 77 15.17 -0.17 8.43
CA ALA A 77 16.21 0.80 8.70
C ALA A 77 16.49 0.86 10.20
N CYS A 78 17.77 0.83 10.58
CA CYS A 78 18.16 1.01 11.98
C CYS A 78 18.09 2.50 12.34
N THR A 79 17.40 2.84 13.42
CA THR A 79 17.23 4.23 13.92
C THR A 79 18.06 4.49 15.17
N LYS A 80 18.40 3.45 15.95
CA LYS A 80 19.26 3.55 17.12
C LYS A 80 20.21 2.36 17.27
N THR A 81 21.48 2.64 17.55
CA THR A 81 22.52 1.65 17.86
C THR A 81 22.88 1.63 19.34
N ASP A 82 23.52 0.56 19.78
CA ASP A 82 24.09 0.37 21.12
C ASP A 82 25.44 1.08 21.33
N ALA A 83 26.10 1.45 20.24
CA ALA A 83 27.27 2.31 20.29
C ALA A 83 26.85 3.77 20.52
N GLU A 84 27.02 4.22 21.76
CA GLU A 84 27.20 5.61 22.18
C GLU A 84 28.64 5.79 22.66
#